data_AF-A0A940ZYF7-F1
#
_entry.id   AF-A0A940ZYF7-F1
#
_cell.length_a   1.000
_cell.length_b   1.000
_cell.length_c   1.000
_cell.angle_alpha   90.00
_cell.angle_beta   90.00
_cell.angle_gamma   90.00
#
_symmetry.space_group_name_H-M   'P 1'
#
loop_
_entity.id
_entity.type
_entity.pdbx_description
1 polymer ?
#
loop_
_entity_poly.entity_id
_entity_poly.type
_entity_poly.pdbx_seq_one_letter_code
_entity_poly.pdbx_strand_id
1 'polypeptide(L)'
;MPETRRSAGVLFYDTHTQRVLAYRRDNTPTIPFPGYLDILGGHTEAGETPAQTAVREIADELEDLRSSRPFVLTGHRLFTIYTDEG
;
A
#
# COMPACT_ATOMS: atom_id res chain seq x y z
N MET A 1 -7.17 -13.64 21.14
CA MET A 1 -7.48 -13.37 19.72
C MET A 1 -6.26 -12.69 19.15
N PRO A 2 -5.68 -13.13 18.01
CA PRO A 2 -4.70 -12.27 17.36
C PRO A 2 -5.40 -10.93 17.09
N GLU A 3 -4.77 -9.81 17.43
CA GLU A 3 -5.30 -8.49 17.12
C GLU A 3 -5.72 -8.43 15.66
N THR A 4 -6.91 -7.91 15.38
CA THR A 4 -7.34 -7.59 14.01
C THR A 4 -6.33 -6.62 13.42
N ARG A 5 -5.44 -7.13 12.58
CA ARG A 5 -4.47 -6.31 11.87
C ARG A 5 -5.17 -5.61 10.72
N ARG A 6 -5.26 -4.29 10.81
CA ARG A 6 -5.73 -3.43 9.73
C ARG A 6 -4.56 -3.11 8.81
N SER A 7 -4.85 -2.95 7.54
CA SER A 7 -3.89 -2.52 6.53
C SER A 7 -4.57 -1.54 5.58
N ALA A 8 -3.75 -0.75 4.90
CA ALA A 8 -4.18 0.08 3.79
C ALA A 8 -3.18 -0.05 2.65
N GLY A 9 -3.69 0.01 1.41
CA GLY A 9 -2.86 -0.05 0.22
C GLY A 9 -3.42 0.79 -0.91
N VAL A 10 -2.62 0.96 -1.95
CA VAL A 10 -2.91 1.83 -3.09
C VAL A 10 -2.87 1.02 -4.37
N LEU A 11 -3.95 1.14 -5.14
CA LEU A 11 -4.01 0.65 -6.51
C LEU A 11 -3.76 1.82 -7.46
N PHE A 12 -2.59 1.88 -8.07
CA PHE A 12 -2.34 2.83 -9.15
C PHE A 12 -2.97 2.30 -10.44
N TYR A 13 -3.93 3.04 -10.98
CA TYR A 13 -4.62 2.70 -12.22
C TYR A 13 -4.27 3.71 -13.31
N ASP A 14 -3.65 3.23 -14.39
CA ASP A 14 -3.45 4.03 -15.59
C ASP A 14 -4.69 3.94 -16.48
N THR A 15 -5.40 5.06 -16.59
CA THR A 15 -6.62 5.17 -17.40
C THR A 15 -6.36 5.08 -18.90
N HIS A 16 -5.14 5.35 -19.37
CA HIS A 16 -4.81 5.31 -20.80
C HIS A 16 -4.58 3.88 -21.28
N THR A 17 -3.88 3.08 -20.48
CA THR A 17 -3.55 1.69 -20.82
C THR A 17 -4.47 0.66 -20.17
N GLN A 18 -5.35 1.11 -19.26
CA GLN A 18 -6.23 0.28 -18.43
C GLN A 18 -5.46 -0.78 -17.61
N ARG A 19 -4.31 -0.39 -17.07
CA ARG A 19 -3.43 -1.28 -16.29
C ARG A 19 -3.34 -0.82 -14.85
N VAL A 20 -3.09 -1.79 -13.98
CA VAL A 20 -2.78 -1.55 -12.57
C VAL A 20 -1.30 -1.80 -12.31
N LEU A 21 -0.72 -1.01 -11.42
CA LEU A 21 0.59 -1.31 -10.87
C LEU A 21 0.45 -2.42 -9.83
N ALA A 22 1.20 -3.49 -10.01
CA ALA A 22 1.51 -4.47 -8.98
C ALA A 22 3.02 -4.61 -8.91
N TYR A 23 3.55 -4.89 -7.74
CA TYR A 23 4.97 -5.18 -7.56
C TYR A 23 5.16 -6.61 -7.09
N ARG A 24 6.36 -7.16 -7.34
CA ARG A 24 6.73 -8.48 -6.85
C ARG A 24 7.45 -8.32 -5.52
N ARG A 25 6.91 -8.92 -4.47
CA ARG A 25 7.52 -8.93 -3.13
C ARG A 25 8.90 -9.55 -3.18
N ASP A 26 9.76 -9.13 -2.25
CA ASP A 26 11.06 -9.76 -2.03
C ASP A 26 10.89 -11.26 -1.84
N ASN A 27 11.81 -12.02 -2.44
CA ASN A 27 11.80 -13.48 -2.33
C ASN A 27 12.59 -13.96 -1.10
N THR A 28 12.37 -13.31 0.04
CA THR A 28 13.03 -13.61 1.31
C THR A 28 12.19 -14.65 2.08
N PRO A 29 12.68 -15.87 2.35
CA PRO A 29 11.86 -16.94 2.94
C PRO A 29 11.25 -16.63 4.31
N THR A 30 11.78 -15.63 5.02
CA THR A 30 11.33 -15.25 6.37
C THR A 30 10.17 -14.27 6.37
N ILE A 31 9.80 -13.69 5.23
CA ILE A 31 8.63 -12.80 5.13
C ILE A 31 7.40 -13.57 4.63
N PRO A 32 6.17 -13.15 4.98
CA PRO A 32 4.97 -13.72 4.40
C PRO A 32 4.91 -13.54 2.87
N PHE A 33 4.43 -14.59 2.18
CA PHE A 33 4.18 -14.61 0.74
C PHE A 33 5.37 -14.15 -0.14
N PRO A 34 6.57 -14.76 0.01
CA PRO A 34 7.77 -14.31 -0.70
C PRO A 34 7.63 -14.52 -2.22
N GLY A 35 7.99 -13.50 -3.01
CA GLY A 35 7.95 -13.57 -4.47
C GLY A 35 6.55 -13.52 -5.11
N TYR A 36 5.49 -13.29 -4.33
CA TYR A 36 4.13 -13.07 -4.83
C TYR A 36 3.96 -11.64 -5.37
N LEU A 37 2.93 -11.44 -6.19
CA LEU A 37 2.51 -10.10 -6.60
C LEU A 37 1.65 -9.46 -5.50
N ASP A 38 1.84 -8.18 -5.29
CA ASP A 38 1.16 -7.40 -4.26
C ASP A 38 0.88 -5.96 -4.73
N ILE A 39 0.04 -5.25 -3.98
CA ILE A 39 -0.15 -3.81 -4.10
C ILE A 39 0.70 -3.09 -3.06
N LEU A 40 1.09 -1.85 -3.35
CA LEU A 40 1.87 -1.02 -2.43
C LEU A 40 1.01 -0.64 -1.21
N GLY A 41 1.62 -0.63 -0.03
CA GLY A 41 0.92 -0.45 1.23
C GLY A 41 1.40 -1.40 2.33
N GLY A 42 0.73 -1.31 3.48
CA GLY A 42 1.20 -2.02 4.67
C GLY A 42 0.25 -1.94 5.85
N HIS A 43 0.80 -2.20 7.03
CA HIS A 43 0.03 -2.31 8.26
C HIS A 43 -0.33 -0.93 8.80
N THR A 44 -1.56 -0.81 9.31
CA THR A 44 -2.02 0.39 10.01
C THR A 44 -1.36 0.48 11.39
N GLU A 45 -0.70 1.60 11.67
CA GLU A 45 -0.15 1.89 12.99
C GLU A 45 -1.24 2.43 13.95
N ALA A 46 -0.94 2.40 15.26
CA ALA A 46 -1.89 2.82 16.28
C ALA A 46 -2.33 4.28 16.09
N GLY A 47 -3.63 4.50 15.90
CA GLY A 47 -4.23 5.83 15.73
C GLY A 47 -4.27 6.34 14.29
N GLU A 48 -3.74 5.59 13.32
CA GLU A 48 -3.84 5.96 11.91
C GLU A 48 -5.23 5.69 11.34
N THR A 49 -5.71 6.62 10.52
CA THR A 49 -6.77 6.35 9.54
C THR A 49 -6.21 5.58 8.34
N PRO A 50 -7.04 4.84 7.56
CA PRO A 50 -6.56 4.15 6.37
C PRO A 50 -5.85 5.06 5.36
N ALA A 51 -6.29 6.32 5.23
CA ALA A 51 -5.66 7.30 4.35
C ALA A 51 -4.26 7.71 4.86
N GLN A 52 -4.10 7.89 6.18
CA GLN A 52 -2.80 8.18 6.78
C GLN A 52 -1.83 7.00 6.61
N THR A 53 -2.29 5.78 6.87
CA THR A 53 -1.51 4.56 6.62
C THR A 53 -1.05 4.50 5.17
N ALA A 54 -1.96 4.67 4.20
CA ALA A 54 -1.60 4.61 2.78
C ALA A 54 -0.59 5.70 2.39
N VAL A 55 -0.72 6.93 2.88
CA VAL A 55 0.25 8.00 2.59
C VAL A 55 1.63 7.71 3.17
N ARG A 56 1.70 7.21 4.42
CA ARG A 56 2.97 6.84 5.06
C ARG A 56 3.65 5.69 4.33
N GLU A 57 2.94 4.58 4.11
CA GLU A 57 3.49 3.39 3.47
C GLU A 57 4.03 3.70 2.06
N ILE A 58 3.31 4.50 1.26
CA ILE A 58 3.82 4.89 -0.07
C ILE A 58 5.07 5.76 0.02
N ALA A 59 5.17 6.65 1.02
CA ALA A 59 6.37 7.45 1.22
C ALA A 59 7.57 6.58 1.65
N ASP A 60 7.33 5.52 2.42
CA ASP A 60 8.37 4.58 2.86
C ASP A 60 8.82 3.63 1.75
N GLU A 61 7.90 3.17 0.89
CA GLU A 61 8.18 2.20 -0.18
C GLU A 61 8.73 2.84 -1.47
N LEU A 62 8.38 4.10 -1.76
CA LEU A 62 8.72 4.76 -3.02
C LEU A 62 9.55 6.04 -2.86
N GLU A 63 10.52 6.19 -3.75
CA GLU A 63 11.27 7.44 -3.95
C GLU A 63 10.78 8.17 -5.19
N ASP A 64 10.54 9.48 -5.07
CA ASP A 64 10.36 10.36 -6.22
C ASP A 64 11.69 10.61 -6.91
N LEU A 65 11.87 9.96 -8.07
CA LEU A 65 13.07 10.05 -8.90
C LEU A 65 13.41 11.48 -9.37
N ARG A 66 12.47 12.43 -9.31
CA ARG A 66 12.71 13.82 -9.71
C ARG A 66 13.35 14.64 -8.60
N SER A 67 13.08 14.28 -7.35
CA SER A 67 13.50 15.03 -6.17
C SER A 67 14.43 14.25 -5.24
N SER A 68 14.61 12.94 -5.47
CA SER A 68 15.34 12.01 -4.60
C SER A 68 14.86 12.07 -3.16
N ARG A 69 13.54 12.12 -2.98
CA ARG A 69 12.84 12.19 -1.68
C ARG A 69 11.72 11.15 -1.65
N PRO A 70 11.22 10.79 -0.45
CA PRO A 70 10.00 9.99 -0.32
C PRO A 70 8.87 10.51 -1.22
N PHE A 71 8.20 9.60 -1.94
CA PHE A 71 7.10 9.96 -2.82
C PHE A 71 5.89 10.43 -2.01
N VAL A 72 5.40 11.64 -2.29
CA VAL A 72 4.23 12.19 -1.60
C VAL A 72 2.96 11.81 -2.34
N LEU A 73 2.20 10.87 -1.78
CA LEU A 73 0.91 10.46 -2.33
C LEU A 73 -0.14 11.59 -2.17
N THR A 74 -0.54 12.19 -3.30
CA THR A 74 -1.57 13.24 -3.35
C THR A 74 -2.67 12.89 -4.37
N GLY A 75 -3.85 13.50 -4.22
CA GLY A 75 -4.96 13.31 -5.16
C GLY A 75 -5.57 11.90 -5.18
N HIS A 76 -5.24 11.05 -4.21
CA HIS A 76 -5.82 9.72 -4.09
C HIS A 76 -7.30 9.80 -3.67
N ARG A 77 -8.07 8.80 -4.08
CA ARG A 77 -9.49 8.66 -3.73
C ARG A 77 -9.71 7.33 -3.06
N LEU A 78 -10.47 7.33 -1.97
CA LEU A 78 -10.93 6.10 -1.33
C LEU A 78 -11.73 5.27 -2.34
N PHE A 79 -11.27 4.04 -2.59
CA PHE A 79 -12.00 3.10 -3.42
C PHE A 79 -13.03 2.32 -2.58
N THR A 80 -12.58 1.74 -1.46
CA THR A 80 -13.42 0.94 -0.57
C THR A 80 -12.73 0.74 0.79
N ILE A 81 -13.50 0.33 1.80
CA ILE A 81 -13.01 -0.15 3.09
C ILE A 81 -13.66 -1.50 3.33
N TYR A 82 -12.85 -2.50 3.64
CA TYR A 82 -13.33 -3.82 4.06
C TYR A 82 -13.22 -3.92 5.58
N THR A 83 -14.29 -4.39 6.20
CA THR A 83 -14.35 -4.66 7.64
C THR A 83 -14.64 -6.13 7.84
N ASP A 84 -14.14 -6.72 8.93
CA ASP A 84 -14.41 -8.12 9.29
C ASP A 84 -15.89 -8.37 9.66
N GLU A 85 -16.72 -7.32 9.73
CA GLU A 85 -18.16 -7.45 9.89
C GLU A 85 -18.80 -7.79 8.53
N GLY A 86 -19.01 -9.10 8.33
CA GLY A 86 -19.89 -9.68 7.33
C GLY A 86 -21.07 -10.38 8.00
#